data_AF-A0A7D6ZD86-F1
#
_entry.id   AF-A0A7D6ZD86-F1
#
_cell.length_a   1.000
_cell.length_b   1.000
_cell.length_c   1.000
_cell.angle_alpha   90.00
_cell.angle_beta   90.00
_cell.angle_gamma   90.00
#
_symmetry.space_group_name_H-M   'P 1'
#
loop_
_entity.id
_entity.type
_entity.pdbx_description
1 polymer ?
#
loop_
_entity_poly.entity_id
_entity_poly.type
_entity_poly.pdbx_seq_one_letter_code
_entity_poly.pdbx_strand_id
1 'polypeptide(L)'
;MALAPRVDRCFLRILSGWEIQCHSDSRAGTVSRVSDVSERVDTPDFAGAVVYAIPLRTRFRGITVREGMLIPGPAGWGEFCPFPEYDDREAAGWLATAVEQATIGWPRPVRDRIPVNCIVPAVGPERAREIVAASSCRTAKVKVADHPDSLGADLERVAAVRDALGPDGAVRIDANAVWDVDTAVDRIEQIDRAAGGLQYVEQPCRTIEELAAVRRRVDVPIAADESIRRAADPMRVAVAGAADIAILKCTPLGGVRRALQVAEAAALPCVVSSALETSVGLAAQIALAATLPDLDYACGLGTLSLFTADVVTDSLRPVDGWLPVPQTPPEPDPELLARYLHPDPERTEWWRQRLDRVRKLLD
;
A
#
# COMPACT_ATOMS: atom_id res chain seq x y z
N MET A 1 -14.15 -49.63 19.97
CA MET A 1 -12.77 -49.89 19.51
C MET A 1 -12.45 -48.81 18.47
N ALA A 2 -11.57 -47.90 18.88
CA ALA A 2 -11.03 -46.66 18.27
C ALA A 2 -11.60 -46.15 16.92
N LEU A 3 -12.30 -45.01 17.01
CA LEU A 3 -12.49 -44.05 15.91
C LEU A 3 -11.15 -43.37 15.60
N ALA A 4 -10.74 -43.41 14.33
CA ALA A 4 -9.58 -42.68 13.82
C ALA A 4 -9.86 -41.16 13.79
N PRO A 5 -8.88 -40.28 14.07
CA PRO A 5 -9.09 -38.84 14.06
C PRO A 5 -9.24 -38.32 12.62
N ARG A 6 -10.19 -37.42 12.42
CA ARG A 6 -10.29 -36.57 11.22
C ARG A 6 -9.11 -35.59 11.23
N VAL A 7 -8.38 -35.54 10.12
CA VAL A 7 -7.27 -34.60 9.89
C VAL A 7 -7.85 -33.29 9.36
N ASP A 8 -7.58 -32.19 10.07
CA ASP A 8 -8.04 -30.84 9.72
C ASP A 8 -7.36 -30.32 8.45
N ARG A 9 -8.17 -29.97 7.46
CA ARG A 9 -7.79 -29.20 6.26
C ARG A 9 -8.10 -27.72 6.50
N CYS A 10 -7.25 -27.00 7.20
CA CYS A 10 -7.35 -25.55 7.34
C CYS A 10 -5.96 -24.92 7.22
N PHE A 11 -5.58 -24.49 6.01
CA PHE A 11 -4.70 -23.32 5.81
C PHE A 11 -4.62 -22.87 4.33
N LEU A 12 -5.03 -23.72 3.36
CA LEU A 12 -5.02 -23.37 1.93
C LEU A 12 -6.26 -22.62 1.43
N ARG A 13 -7.22 -22.29 2.29
CA ARG A 13 -8.47 -21.60 1.89
C ARG A 13 -8.34 -20.07 1.76
N ILE A 14 -7.23 -19.50 2.22
CA ILE A 14 -7.07 -18.04 2.36
C ILE A 14 -6.52 -17.38 1.08
N LEU A 15 -5.98 -18.15 0.12
CA LEU A 15 -5.45 -17.61 -1.14
C LEU A 15 -6.39 -17.79 -2.36
N SER A 16 -7.53 -18.47 -2.20
CA SER A 16 -8.43 -18.82 -3.32
C SER A 16 -9.93 -18.60 -3.03
N GLY A 17 -10.27 -17.65 -2.16
CA GLY A 17 -11.65 -17.41 -1.68
C GLY A 17 -12.67 -16.87 -2.71
N TRP A 18 -12.54 -17.19 -4.00
CA TRP A 18 -13.55 -16.90 -5.03
C TRP A 18 -13.63 -18.11 -6.00
N GLU A 19 -14.63 -18.97 -5.81
CA GLU A 19 -14.98 -19.99 -6.80
C GLU A 19 -15.56 -19.31 -8.04
N ILE A 20 -14.80 -19.33 -9.13
CA ILE A 20 -15.29 -19.03 -10.48
C ILE A 20 -16.28 -20.14 -10.85
N GLN A 21 -17.56 -19.81 -10.90
CA GLN A 21 -18.60 -20.75 -11.33
C GLN A 21 -18.57 -20.89 -12.86
N CYS A 22 -17.61 -21.66 -13.38
CA CYS A 22 -17.60 -22.11 -14.77
C CYS A 22 -18.42 -23.41 -14.88
N HIS A 23 -19.55 -23.35 -15.60
CA HIS A 23 -20.27 -24.54 -16.07
C HIS A 23 -19.38 -25.31 -17.05
N SER A 24 -19.17 -26.61 -16.83
CA SER A 24 -19.00 -27.59 -17.90
C SER A 24 -19.13 -29.03 -17.42
N ASP A 25 -19.53 -29.87 -18.37
CA ASP A 25 -20.12 -31.19 -18.25
C ASP A 25 -19.25 -32.31 -17.65
N SER A 26 -19.99 -33.30 -17.13
CA SER A 26 -19.56 -34.62 -16.68
C SER A 26 -18.59 -35.35 -17.62
N ARG A 27 -17.55 -35.97 -17.04
CA ARG A 27 -17.14 -37.36 -17.33
C ARG A 27 -16.13 -37.87 -16.28
N ALA A 28 -16.40 -39.05 -15.75
CA ALA A 28 -15.62 -39.74 -14.73
C ALA A 28 -14.31 -40.31 -15.30
N GLY A 29 -13.21 -40.14 -14.57
CA GLY A 29 -11.92 -40.77 -14.82
C GLY A 29 -11.14 -40.96 -13.51
N THR A 30 -10.71 -42.20 -13.27
CA THR A 30 -10.09 -42.70 -12.04
C THR A 30 -8.73 -42.06 -11.77
N VAL A 31 -8.54 -41.42 -10.60
CA VAL A 31 -7.24 -40.85 -10.18
C VAL A 31 -6.57 -41.78 -9.17
N SER A 32 -5.39 -42.29 -9.55
CA SER A 32 -4.43 -43.01 -8.72
C SER A 32 -3.82 -42.09 -7.64
N ARG A 33 -3.75 -42.57 -6.40
CA ARG A 33 -3.22 -41.85 -5.22
C ARG A 33 -1.76 -41.45 -5.43
N VAL A 34 -1.50 -40.15 -5.51
CA VAL A 34 -0.19 -39.55 -5.25
C VAL A 34 0.00 -39.52 -3.73
N SER A 35 1.16 -39.98 -3.29
CA SER A 35 1.60 -40.02 -1.90
C SER A 35 1.60 -38.63 -1.25
N ASP A 36 1.04 -38.58 -0.05
CA ASP A 36 0.86 -37.43 0.84
C ASP A 36 2.23 -36.89 1.29
N VAL A 37 2.68 -35.77 0.73
CA VAL A 37 3.72 -34.92 1.33
C VAL A 37 2.99 -33.76 1.96
N SER A 38 2.72 -33.85 3.27
CA SER A 38 2.23 -32.72 4.04
C SER A 38 3.37 -31.70 4.15
N GLU A 39 3.44 -30.74 3.24
CA GLU A 39 4.24 -29.53 3.45
C GLU A 39 3.71 -28.85 4.72
N ARG A 40 4.51 -28.86 5.79
CA ARG A 40 4.27 -27.95 6.91
C ARG A 40 4.42 -26.55 6.34
N VAL A 41 3.33 -25.80 6.27
CA VAL A 41 3.43 -24.35 6.09
C VAL A 41 4.06 -23.83 7.37
N ASP A 42 5.35 -23.54 7.34
CA ASP A 42 6.06 -22.95 8.46
C ASP A 42 5.39 -21.61 8.81
N THR A 43 4.84 -21.53 10.02
CA THR A 43 4.11 -20.34 10.50
C THR A 43 5.09 -19.26 10.96
N PRO A 44 4.75 -17.97 10.84
CA PRO A 44 5.57 -16.91 11.43
C PRO A 44 5.69 -17.07 12.94
N ASP A 45 6.81 -16.63 13.50
CA ASP A 45 6.99 -16.55 14.95
C ASP A 45 6.34 -15.28 15.50
N PHE A 46 5.03 -15.39 15.76
CA PHE A 46 4.26 -14.32 16.37
C PHE A 46 4.70 -13.99 17.80
N ALA A 47 5.31 -14.93 18.52
CA ALA A 47 5.83 -14.69 19.86
C ALA A 47 7.07 -13.79 19.80
N GLY A 48 7.95 -14.03 18.82
CA GLY A 48 9.13 -13.23 18.50
C GLY A 48 8.84 -11.88 17.85
N ALA A 49 7.59 -11.53 17.57
CA ALA A 49 7.27 -10.24 16.95
C ALA A 49 7.73 -9.05 17.82
N VAL A 50 8.21 -7.97 17.22
CA VAL A 50 8.77 -6.82 17.94
C VAL A 50 8.00 -5.55 17.59
N VAL A 51 7.57 -4.78 18.59
CA VAL A 51 6.83 -3.52 18.40
C VAL A 51 7.82 -2.36 18.29
N TYR A 52 7.75 -1.60 17.20
CA TYR A 52 8.57 -0.42 16.97
C TYR A 52 7.75 0.87 17.06
N ALA A 53 8.43 1.98 17.29
CA ALA A 53 7.90 3.34 17.19
C ALA A 53 8.96 4.27 16.57
N ILE A 54 8.72 4.78 15.36
CA ILE A 54 9.65 5.64 14.64
C ILE A 54 9.02 7.02 14.42
N PRO A 55 9.65 8.12 14.90
CA PRO A 55 9.16 9.47 14.64
C PRO A 55 9.16 9.80 13.14
N LEU A 56 8.16 10.57 12.70
CA LEU A 56 8.09 11.15 11.37
C LEU A 56 8.69 12.57 11.38
N ARG A 57 9.25 13.00 10.25
CA ARG A 57 9.83 14.34 10.07
C ARG A 57 8.79 15.45 10.03
N THR A 58 7.57 15.10 9.65
CA THR A 58 6.42 16.00 9.61
C THR A 58 5.15 15.20 9.91
N ARG A 59 4.09 15.89 10.34
CA ARG A 59 2.78 15.28 10.51
C ARG A 59 2.29 14.80 9.14
N PHE A 60 1.88 13.54 9.05
CA PHE A 60 1.38 12.95 7.82
C PHE A 60 0.25 11.97 8.15
N ARG A 61 -0.90 12.09 7.47
CA ARG A 61 -2.13 11.33 7.80
C ARG A 61 -2.51 11.37 9.29
N GLY A 62 -2.35 12.54 9.91
CA GLY A 62 -2.74 12.75 11.30
C GLY A 62 -1.73 12.28 12.36
N ILE A 63 -0.71 11.50 11.98
CA ILE A 63 0.29 10.94 12.90
C ILE A 63 1.64 11.68 12.84
N THR A 64 2.39 11.62 13.92
CA THR A 64 3.79 12.10 14.04
C THR A 64 4.77 10.98 14.42
N VAL A 65 4.26 9.81 14.79
CA VAL A 65 5.03 8.60 15.09
C VAL A 65 4.39 7.46 14.32
N ARG A 66 5.21 6.66 13.64
CA ARG A 66 4.78 5.44 12.99
C ARG A 66 5.08 4.25 13.88
N GLU A 67 4.03 3.52 14.23
CA GLU A 67 4.10 2.29 15.01
C GLU A 67 3.76 1.08 14.13
N GLY A 68 4.30 -0.08 14.49
CA GLY A 68 4.02 -1.37 13.87
C GLY A 68 4.75 -2.51 14.56
N MET A 69 4.59 -3.72 14.04
CA MET A 69 5.29 -4.91 14.49
C MET A 69 6.10 -5.54 13.37
N LEU A 70 7.33 -5.96 13.66
CA LEU A 70 8.12 -6.82 12.78
C LEU A 70 7.94 -8.27 13.24
N ILE A 71 7.62 -9.17 12.33
CA ILE A 71 7.29 -10.56 12.61
C ILE A 71 8.32 -11.46 11.89
N PRO A 72 9.16 -12.20 12.63
CA PRO A 72 10.10 -13.13 12.02
C PRO A 72 9.39 -14.38 11.47
N GLY A 73 9.95 -14.97 10.43
CA GLY A 73 9.46 -16.19 9.82
C GLY A 73 10.50 -16.88 8.94
N PRO A 74 10.16 -18.04 8.37
CA PRO A 74 11.10 -18.88 7.62
C PRO A 74 11.63 -18.23 6.32
N ALA A 75 10.89 -17.27 5.74
CA ALA A 75 11.29 -16.53 4.54
C ALA A 75 11.86 -15.12 4.83
N GLY A 76 12.10 -14.81 6.12
CA GLY A 76 12.64 -13.52 6.56
C GLY A 76 11.68 -12.81 7.52
N TRP A 77 11.35 -11.55 7.22
CA TRP A 77 10.57 -10.70 8.11
C TRP A 77 9.34 -10.13 7.41
N GLY A 78 8.23 -10.04 8.16
CA GLY A 78 7.01 -9.37 7.74
C GLY A 78 6.72 -8.16 8.60
N GLU A 79 6.05 -7.15 8.04
CA GLU A 79 5.65 -5.96 8.79
C GLU A 79 4.12 -5.85 8.96
N PHE A 80 3.67 -5.91 10.21
CA PHE A 80 2.29 -5.68 10.60
C PHE A 80 2.12 -4.28 11.21
N CYS A 81 1.72 -3.32 10.38
CA CYS A 81 1.62 -1.92 10.78
C CYS A 81 0.28 -1.24 10.44
N PRO A 82 -0.91 -1.83 10.67
CA PRO A 82 -2.17 -1.12 10.43
C PRO A 82 -2.28 0.15 11.29
N PHE A 83 -2.84 1.22 10.72
CA PHE A 83 -3.05 2.45 11.47
C PHE A 83 -3.96 2.23 12.70
N PRO A 84 -3.80 2.98 13.80
CA PRO A 84 -4.55 2.75 15.04
C PRO A 84 -6.08 2.84 14.89
N GLU A 85 -6.58 3.64 13.95
CA GLU A 85 -8.01 3.81 13.69
C GLU A 85 -8.67 2.63 12.96
N TYR A 86 -7.89 1.71 12.39
CA TYR A 86 -8.43 0.54 11.69
C TYR A 86 -8.90 -0.52 12.68
N ASP A 87 -10.09 -1.04 12.46
CA ASP A 87 -10.59 -2.16 13.25
C ASP A 87 -9.82 -3.46 12.94
N ASP A 88 -10.13 -4.52 13.68
CA ASP A 88 -9.42 -5.80 13.52
C ASP A 88 -9.67 -6.43 12.13
N ARG A 89 -10.82 -6.16 11.49
CA ARG A 89 -11.14 -6.67 10.14
C ARG A 89 -10.34 -5.93 9.06
N GLU A 90 -10.26 -4.60 9.13
CA GLU A 90 -9.41 -3.80 8.26
C GLU A 90 -7.93 -4.17 8.45
N ALA A 91 -7.52 -4.47 9.68
CA ALA A 91 -6.16 -4.90 10.00
C ALA A 91 -5.81 -6.32 9.49
N ALA A 92 -6.79 -7.17 9.17
CA ALA A 92 -6.54 -8.54 8.73
C ALA A 92 -5.71 -8.60 7.43
N GLY A 93 -5.97 -7.71 6.46
CA GLY A 93 -5.16 -7.62 5.24
C GLY A 93 -3.70 -7.26 5.53
N TRP A 94 -3.47 -6.38 6.50
CA TRP A 94 -2.12 -5.99 6.94
C TRP A 94 -1.36 -7.18 7.52
N LEU A 95 -2.04 -7.97 8.37
CA LEU A 95 -1.43 -9.17 8.93
C LEU A 95 -1.19 -10.23 7.86
N ALA A 96 -2.16 -10.48 6.96
CA ALA A 96 -1.99 -11.45 5.87
C ALA A 96 -0.78 -11.10 4.98
N THR A 97 -0.56 -9.81 4.71
CA THR A 97 0.63 -9.35 3.99
C THR A 97 1.92 -9.64 4.75
N ALA A 98 1.96 -9.35 6.05
CA ALA A 98 3.11 -9.65 6.90
C ALA A 98 3.40 -11.17 6.93
N VAL A 99 2.35 -12.01 7.01
CA VAL A 99 2.49 -13.46 6.95
C VAL A 99 3.07 -13.91 5.61
N GLU A 100 2.54 -13.41 4.48
CA GLU A 100 3.07 -13.76 3.15
C GLU A 100 4.56 -13.41 3.02
N GLN A 101 4.95 -12.21 3.46
CA GLN A 101 6.35 -11.75 3.48
C GLN A 101 7.23 -12.68 4.32
N ALA A 102 6.79 -13.04 5.53
CA ALA A 102 7.57 -13.81 6.48
C ALA A 102 7.64 -15.31 6.15
N THR A 103 6.74 -15.85 5.31
CA THR A 103 6.60 -17.32 5.12
C THR A 103 6.80 -17.84 3.71
N ILE A 104 6.25 -17.14 2.71
CA ILE A 104 6.20 -17.64 1.32
C ILE A 104 7.12 -16.83 0.42
N GLY A 105 7.26 -15.53 0.70
CA GLY A 105 7.89 -14.58 -0.22
C GLY A 105 6.99 -14.24 -1.40
N TRP A 106 7.56 -13.54 -2.39
CA TRP A 106 6.81 -12.91 -3.47
C TRP A 106 6.92 -13.66 -4.80
N PRO A 107 5.97 -13.45 -5.72
CA PRO A 107 6.13 -13.84 -7.12
C PRO A 107 7.42 -13.28 -7.72
N ARG A 108 7.93 -13.96 -8.75
CA ARG A 108 9.17 -13.56 -9.43
C ARG A 108 8.97 -12.18 -10.11
N PRO A 109 9.88 -11.22 -9.88
CA PRO A 109 9.80 -9.92 -10.54
C PRO A 109 10.09 -10.04 -12.04
N VAL A 110 9.49 -9.14 -12.84
CA VAL A 110 9.75 -8.98 -14.27
C VAL A 110 10.65 -7.79 -14.58
N ARG A 111 11.13 -7.09 -13.54
CA ARG A 111 12.05 -5.94 -13.61
C ARG A 111 12.90 -5.85 -12.34
N ASP A 112 14.08 -5.26 -12.45
CA ASP A 112 15.06 -5.18 -11.35
C ASP A 112 15.05 -3.85 -10.59
N ARG A 113 14.37 -2.83 -11.14
CA ARG A 113 14.17 -1.52 -10.53
C ARG A 113 12.80 -0.97 -10.88
N ILE A 114 12.28 -0.10 -10.02
CA ILE A 114 10.99 0.55 -10.21
C ILE A 114 11.12 2.08 -10.17
N PRO A 115 10.41 2.82 -11.04
CA PRO A 115 10.37 4.27 -10.97
C PRO A 115 9.51 4.69 -9.77
N VAL A 116 9.91 5.75 -9.08
CA VAL A 116 9.16 6.27 -7.93
C VAL A 116 8.85 7.76 -8.06
N ASN A 117 7.73 8.17 -7.49
CA ASN A 117 7.42 9.58 -7.31
C ASN A 117 7.88 10.06 -5.93
N CYS A 118 8.23 11.35 -5.82
CA CYS A 118 8.40 11.97 -4.52
C CYS A 118 7.03 12.24 -3.87
N ILE A 119 6.99 12.22 -2.53
CA ILE A 119 5.79 12.51 -1.75
C ILE A 119 5.96 13.89 -1.14
N VAL A 120 5.04 14.80 -1.45
CA VAL A 120 5.04 16.18 -0.94
C VAL A 120 3.88 16.32 0.05
N PRO A 121 4.15 16.38 1.38
CA PRO A 121 3.13 16.58 2.40
C PRO A 121 2.49 17.98 2.34
N ALA A 122 1.51 18.23 3.21
CA ALA A 122 0.90 19.55 3.37
C ALA A 122 1.88 20.53 4.08
N VAL A 123 2.85 21.03 3.32
CA VAL A 123 3.88 21.99 3.77
C VAL A 123 3.80 23.30 2.96
N GLY A 124 4.56 24.33 3.37
CA GLY A 124 4.68 25.56 2.58
C GLY A 124 5.37 25.35 1.22
N PRO A 125 5.17 26.27 0.25
CA PRO A 125 5.69 26.12 -1.11
C PRO A 125 7.21 26.01 -1.19
N GLU A 126 7.96 26.74 -0.36
CA GLU A 126 9.43 26.67 -0.30
C GLU A 126 9.89 25.26 0.08
N ARG A 127 9.27 24.70 1.12
CA ARG A 127 9.60 23.35 1.58
C ARG A 127 9.20 22.29 0.56
N ALA A 128 8.09 22.50 -0.15
CA ALA A 128 7.66 21.61 -1.23
C ALA A 128 8.69 21.58 -2.38
N ARG A 129 9.19 22.76 -2.78
CA ARG A 129 10.28 22.89 -3.78
C ARG A 129 11.54 22.16 -3.34
N GLU A 130 11.96 22.31 -2.07
CA GLU A 130 13.12 21.61 -1.52
C GLU A 130 12.97 20.09 -1.56
N ILE A 131 11.78 19.57 -1.20
CA ILE A 131 11.51 18.13 -1.23
C ILE A 131 11.63 17.59 -2.66
N VAL A 132 11.05 18.28 -3.64
CA VAL A 132 11.12 17.87 -5.04
C VAL A 132 12.57 17.91 -5.54
N ALA A 133 13.28 19.02 -5.32
CA ALA A 133 14.67 19.18 -5.75
C ALA A 133 15.61 18.13 -5.15
N ALA A 134 15.41 17.77 -3.88
CA ALA A 134 16.19 16.73 -3.21
C ALA A 134 15.82 15.30 -3.65
N SER A 135 14.65 15.10 -4.26
CA SER A 135 14.14 13.75 -4.55
C SER A 135 14.75 13.11 -5.79
N SER A 136 15.26 13.90 -6.74
CA SER A 136 15.65 13.47 -8.10
C SER A 136 14.54 12.76 -8.91
N CYS A 137 13.30 12.72 -8.40
CA CYS A 137 12.17 12.10 -9.08
C CYS A 137 11.64 13.00 -10.21
N ARG A 138 11.18 12.38 -11.31
CA ARG A 138 10.47 13.08 -12.40
C ARG A 138 8.97 13.26 -12.15
N THR A 139 8.48 12.80 -11.01
CA THR A 139 7.07 12.82 -10.63
C THR A 139 6.91 13.16 -9.17
N ALA A 140 5.94 14.00 -8.84
CA ALA A 140 5.59 14.37 -7.48
C ALA A 140 4.10 14.11 -7.21
N LYS A 141 3.79 13.52 -6.05
CA LYS A 141 2.41 13.47 -5.52
C LYS A 141 2.27 14.46 -4.38
N VAL A 142 1.39 15.44 -4.55
CA VAL A 142 1.18 16.55 -3.63
C VAL A 142 -0.06 16.31 -2.79
N LYS A 143 0.08 16.35 -1.47
CA LYS A 143 -1.06 16.32 -0.55
C LYS A 143 -1.81 17.65 -0.65
N VAL A 144 -3.13 17.55 -0.82
CA VAL A 144 -4.07 18.68 -0.82
C VAL A 144 -5.22 18.39 0.15
N ALA A 145 -6.08 19.38 0.40
CA ALA A 145 -7.25 19.25 1.25
C ALA A 145 -6.94 18.89 2.71
N ASP A 146 -5.85 19.42 3.28
CA ASP A 146 -5.46 19.13 4.67
C ASP A 146 -6.44 19.71 5.70
N HIS A 147 -7.10 20.83 5.36
CA HIS A 147 -8.18 21.45 6.13
C HIS A 147 -9.17 22.18 5.18
N PRO A 148 -10.37 22.60 5.64
CA PRO A 148 -11.38 23.20 4.76
C PRO A 148 -10.89 24.38 3.91
N ASP A 149 -10.10 25.28 4.50
CA ASP A 149 -9.56 26.50 3.87
C ASP A 149 -8.20 26.31 3.18
N SER A 150 -7.76 25.07 2.93
CA SER A 150 -6.41 24.77 2.43
C SER A 150 -6.17 25.14 0.96
N LEU A 151 -7.21 25.48 0.18
CA LEU A 151 -7.09 25.65 -1.27
C LEU A 151 -6.01 26.66 -1.68
N GLY A 152 -5.93 27.83 -1.03
CA GLY A 152 -4.89 28.81 -1.36
C GLY A 152 -3.48 28.26 -1.18
N ALA A 153 -3.22 27.60 -0.05
CA ALA A 153 -1.94 26.96 0.23
C ALA A 153 -1.67 25.76 -0.67
N ASP A 154 -2.71 25.02 -1.08
CA ASP A 154 -2.62 23.91 -2.02
C ASP A 154 -2.17 24.39 -3.40
N LEU A 155 -2.74 25.50 -3.89
CA LEU A 155 -2.36 26.10 -5.18
C LEU A 155 -0.91 26.58 -5.18
N GLU A 156 -0.48 27.29 -4.13
CA GLU A 156 0.91 27.74 -3.99
C GLU A 156 1.89 26.56 -3.94
N ARG A 157 1.53 25.51 -3.19
CA ARG A 157 2.34 24.29 -3.08
C ARG A 157 2.47 23.57 -4.42
N VAL A 158 1.37 23.40 -5.13
CA VAL A 158 1.34 22.72 -6.43
C VAL A 158 2.13 23.52 -7.48
N ALA A 159 1.98 24.84 -7.51
CA ALA A 159 2.77 25.70 -8.39
C ALA A 159 4.28 25.58 -8.09
N ALA A 160 4.68 25.63 -6.82
CA ALA A 160 6.07 25.46 -6.42
C ALA A 160 6.64 24.09 -6.79
N VAL A 161 5.82 23.03 -6.73
CA VAL A 161 6.19 21.67 -7.17
C VAL A 161 6.35 21.61 -8.69
N ARG A 162 5.43 22.22 -9.46
CA ARG A 162 5.56 22.34 -10.93
C ARG A 162 6.86 23.06 -11.29
N ASP A 163 7.13 24.21 -10.69
CA ASP A 163 8.34 24.99 -10.95
C ASP A 163 9.61 24.15 -10.69
N ALA A 164 9.61 23.36 -9.60
CA ALA A 164 10.74 22.52 -9.22
C ALA A 164 10.96 21.32 -10.17
N LEU A 165 9.88 20.72 -10.66
CA LEU A 165 9.93 19.60 -11.61
C LEU A 165 10.22 20.03 -13.05
N GLY A 166 9.90 21.27 -13.41
CA GLY A 166 9.92 21.74 -14.78
C GLY A 166 8.70 21.28 -15.59
N PRO A 167 8.60 21.66 -16.88
CA PRO A 167 7.43 21.40 -17.71
C PRO A 167 7.22 19.90 -18.02
N ASP A 168 8.29 19.11 -18.09
CA ASP A 168 8.23 17.69 -18.44
C ASP A 168 7.97 16.76 -17.25
N GLY A 169 7.93 17.30 -16.03
CA GLY A 169 7.64 16.52 -14.84
C GLY A 169 6.14 16.23 -14.69
N ALA A 170 5.80 15.15 -14.00
CA ALA A 170 4.41 14.80 -13.73
C ALA A 170 4.01 15.24 -12.31
N VAL A 171 2.91 15.99 -12.21
CA VAL A 171 2.31 16.41 -10.93
C VAL A 171 1.02 15.63 -10.71
N ARG A 172 0.87 15.05 -9.52
CA ARG A 172 -0.36 14.38 -9.07
C ARG A 172 -0.81 15.04 -7.78
N ILE A 173 -2.11 14.97 -7.49
CA ILE A 173 -2.62 15.38 -6.19
C ILE A 173 -3.38 14.25 -5.49
N ASP A 174 -3.39 14.29 -4.17
CA ASP A 174 -4.12 13.33 -3.32
C ASP A 174 -4.98 14.08 -2.30
N ALA A 175 -6.29 13.97 -2.45
CA ALA A 175 -7.27 14.61 -1.57
C ALA A 175 -7.73 13.71 -0.42
N ASN A 176 -7.43 12.41 -0.44
CA ASN A 176 -7.86 11.41 0.53
C ASN A 176 -9.36 11.49 0.88
N ALA A 177 -10.21 11.54 -0.14
CA ALA A 177 -11.67 11.47 -0.03
C ALA A 177 -12.31 12.61 0.77
N VAL A 178 -11.71 13.80 0.77
CA VAL A 178 -12.18 14.93 1.60
C VAL A 178 -13.33 15.70 0.95
N TRP A 179 -13.39 15.76 -0.38
CA TRP A 179 -14.33 16.62 -1.09
C TRP A 179 -15.66 15.92 -1.40
N ASP A 180 -16.75 16.69 -1.38
CA ASP A 180 -17.95 16.36 -2.13
C ASP A 180 -17.73 16.58 -3.65
N VAL A 181 -18.69 16.16 -4.47
CA VAL A 181 -18.58 16.20 -5.94
C VAL A 181 -18.38 17.61 -6.49
N ASP A 182 -19.16 18.59 -6.03
CA ASP A 182 -19.11 19.95 -6.59
C ASP A 182 -17.82 20.65 -6.18
N THR A 183 -17.44 20.50 -4.90
CA THR A 183 -16.15 20.97 -4.39
C THR A 183 -14.98 20.33 -5.13
N ALA A 184 -15.04 19.03 -5.44
CA ALA A 184 -13.99 18.34 -6.17
C ALA A 184 -13.82 18.88 -7.59
N VAL A 185 -14.92 19.08 -8.33
CA VAL A 185 -14.86 19.60 -9.70
C VAL A 185 -14.23 20.99 -9.74
N ASP A 186 -14.67 21.90 -8.88
CA ASP A 186 -14.11 23.26 -8.77
C ASP A 186 -12.62 23.25 -8.40
N ARG A 187 -12.25 22.48 -7.38
CA ARG A 187 -10.85 22.43 -6.91
C ARG A 187 -9.92 21.78 -7.93
N ILE A 188 -10.35 20.72 -8.62
CA ILE A 188 -9.55 20.05 -9.65
C ILE A 188 -9.21 21.03 -10.77
N GLU A 189 -10.17 21.82 -11.26
CA GLU A 189 -9.92 22.80 -12.32
C GLU A 189 -8.90 23.88 -11.91
N GLN A 190 -9.00 24.38 -10.68
CA GLN A 190 -8.07 25.39 -10.16
C GLN A 190 -6.67 24.81 -9.96
N ILE A 191 -6.57 23.62 -9.38
CA ILE A 191 -5.29 22.97 -9.09
C ILE A 191 -4.63 22.47 -10.38
N ASP A 192 -5.39 22.00 -11.37
CA ASP A 192 -4.87 21.59 -12.68
C ASP A 192 -4.16 22.73 -13.40
N ARG A 193 -4.76 23.93 -13.38
CA ARG A 193 -4.13 25.14 -13.91
C ARG A 193 -2.84 25.50 -13.16
N ALA A 194 -2.84 25.45 -11.83
CA ALA A 194 -1.64 25.71 -11.03
C ALA A 194 -0.55 24.65 -11.28
N ALA A 195 -0.94 23.41 -11.55
CA ALA A 195 -0.05 22.32 -11.89
C ALA A 195 0.44 22.37 -13.34
N GLY A 196 -0.08 23.25 -14.20
CA GLY A 196 0.22 23.23 -15.63
C GLY A 196 -0.12 21.89 -16.29
N GLY A 197 -1.20 21.24 -15.84
CA GLY A 197 -1.58 19.88 -16.22
C GLY A 197 -1.19 18.84 -15.16
N LEU A 198 -2.19 18.26 -14.52
CA LEU A 198 -2.09 17.12 -13.62
C LEU A 198 -2.01 15.81 -14.40
N GLN A 199 -1.19 14.88 -13.92
CA GLN A 199 -1.18 13.51 -14.43
C GLN A 199 -2.43 12.74 -13.98
N TYR A 200 -2.88 12.95 -12.74
CA TYR A 200 -4.16 12.47 -12.22
C TYR A 200 -4.49 13.10 -10.85
N VAL A 201 -5.73 12.91 -10.41
CA VAL A 201 -6.25 13.23 -9.07
C VAL A 201 -6.57 11.94 -8.32
N GLU A 202 -5.91 11.69 -7.19
CA GLU A 202 -6.14 10.52 -6.34
C GLU A 202 -7.24 10.78 -5.32
N GLN A 203 -8.25 9.91 -5.36
CA GLN A 203 -9.39 9.82 -4.45
C GLN A 203 -9.97 11.20 -4.03
N PRO A 204 -10.58 11.97 -4.96
CA PRO A 204 -11.20 13.25 -4.61
C PRO A 204 -12.35 13.11 -3.58
N CYS A 205 -13.18 12.07 -3.75
CA CYS A 205 -14.41 11.86 -2.98
C CYS A 205 -14.44 10.51 -2.26
N ARG A 206 -15.44 10.29 -1.39
CA ARG A 206 -15.53 9.11 -0.51
C ARG A 206 -16.04 7.87 -1.21
N THR A 207 -17.03 8.02 -2.06
CA THR A 207 -17.77 6.89 -2.65
C THR A 207 -17.48 6.71 -4.12
N ILE A 208 -17.69 5.48 -4.62
CA ILE A 208 -17.52 5.12 -6.03
C ILE A 208 -18.44 5.97 -6.92
N GLU A 209 -19.67 6.20 -6.45
CA GLU A 209 -20.68 6.98 -7.14
C GLU A 209 -20.28 8.45 -7.27
N GLU A 210 -19.70 9.05 -6.22
CA GLU A 210 -19.14 10.40 -6.26
C GLU A 210 -17.93 10.48 -7.20
N LEU A 211 -17.01 9.50 -7.16
CA LEU A 211 -15.87 9.44 -8.08
C LEU A 211 -16.34 9.41 -9.55
N ALA A 212 -17.32 8.57 -9.86
CA ALA A 212 -17.91 8.50 -11.19
C ALA A 212 -18.58 9.82 -11.61
N ALA A 213 -19.21 10.54 -10.66
CA ALA A 213 -19.80 11.84 -10.92
C ALA A 213 -18.75 12.93 -11.21
N VAL A 214 -17.64 12.94 -10.46
CA VAL A 214 -16.50 13.85 -10.71
C VAL A 214 -15.86 13.54 -12.05
N ARG A 215 -15.54 12.26 -12.33
CA ARG A 215 -14.88 11.83 -13.58
C ARG A 215 -15.64 12.23 -14.85
N ARG A 216 -16.98 12.34 -14.80
CA ARG A 216 -17.79 12.81 -15.93
C ARG A 216 -17.74 14.33 -16.16
N ARG A 217 -17.17 15.10 -15.22
CA ARG A 217 -17.20 16.56 -15.18
C ARG A 217 -15.81 17.20 -15.26
N VAL A 218 -14.74 16.41 -15.30
CA VAL A 218 -13.35 16.88 -15.39
C VAL A 218 -12.59 16.13 -16.46
N ASP A 219 -11.62 16.78 -17.09
CA ASP A 219 -10.74 16.16 -18.10
C ASP A 219 -9.53 15.45 -17.47
N VAL A 220 -9.19 15.79 -16.22
CA VAL A 220 -8.07 15.19 -15.50
C VAL A 220 -8.40 13.75 -15.07
N PRO A 221 -7.54 12.75 -15.33
CA PRO A 221 -7.79 11.37 -14.93
C PRO A 221 -8.00 11.22 -13.41
N ILE A 222 -8.92 10.34 -13.02
CA ILE A 222 -9.22 10.04 -11.61
C ILE A 222 -8.61 8.70 -11.21
N ALA A 223 -7.83 8.70 -10.13
CA ALA A 223 -7.28 7.48 -9.52
C ALA A 223 -8.07 7.11 -8.25
N ALA A 224 -8.39 5.84 -8.07
CA ALA A 224 -9.07 5.33 -6.87
C ALA A 224 -8.08 4.62 -5.93
N ASP A 225 -8.08 4.97 -4.64
CA ASP A 225 -7.31 4.31 -3.56
C ASP A 225 -8.24 3.70 -2.51
N GLU A 226 -8.84 4.52 -1.64
CA GLU A 226 -9.80 4.09 -0.61
C GLU A 226 -10.91 3.22 -1.19
N SER A 227 -11.44 3.61 -2.35
CA SER A 227 -12.52 2.88 -3.02
C SER A 227 -12.11 1.51 -3.58
N ILE A 228 -10.81 1.20 -3.62
CA ILE A 228 -10.30 -0.13 -3.95
C ILE A 228 -9.97 -0.88 -2.66
N ARG A 229 -9.10 -0.32 -1.82
CA ARG A 229 -8.54 -1.05 -0.66
C ARG A 229 -9.52 -1.27 0.49
N ARG A 230 -10.62 -0.53 0.57
CA ARG A 230 -11.69 -0.71 1.57
C ARG A 230 -12.99 -1.28 1.00
N ALA A 231 -13.04 -1.54 -0.31
CA ALA A 231 -14.25 -2.08 -0.90
C ALA A 231 -14.43 -3.55 -0.53
N ALA A 232 -15.67 -3.92 -0.22
CA ALA A 232 -16.06 -5.33 -0.14
C ALA A 232 -15.88 -6.02 -1.50
N ASP A 233 -16.06 -5.27 -2.58
CA ASP A 233 -15.78 -5.70 -3.94
C ASP A 233 -14.97 -4.62 -4.70
N PRO A 234 -13.64 -4.77 -4.77
CA PRO A 234 -12.76 -3.86 -5.52
C PRO A 234 -13.14 -3.70 -7.00
N MET A 235 -13.87 -4.67 -7.58
CA MET A 235 -14.30 -4.65 -8.97
C MET A 235 -15.35 -3.61 -9.29
N ARG A 236 -16.08 -3.16 -8.28
CA ARG A 236 -17.13 -2.15 -8.46
C ARG A 236 -16.59 -0.84 -9.02
N VAL A 237 -15.32 -0.50 -8.77
CA VAL A 237 -14.70 0.73 -9.30
C VAL A 237 -14.64 0.70 -10.82
N ALA A 238 -14.13 -0.40 -11.39
CA ALA A 238 -14.01 -0.58 -12.83
C ALA A 238 -15.39 -0.69 -13.50
N VAL A 239 -16.28 -1.49 -12.92
CA VAL A 239 -17.66 -1.69 -13.44
C VAL A 239 -18.46 -0.38 -13.44
N ALA A 240 -18.29 0.47 -12.42
CA ALA A 240 -18.97 1.75 -12.35
C ALA A 240 -18.35 2.85 -13.25
N GLY A 241 -17.22 2.56 -13.92
CA GLY A 241 -16.46 3.56 -14.69
C GLY A 241 -16.02 4.74 -13.84
N ALA A 242 -15.70 4.49 -12.57
CA ALA A 242 -15.47 5.51 -11.54
C ALA A 242 -14.03 6.04 -11.49
N ALA A 243 -13.08 5.33 -12.11
CA ALA A 243 -11.67 5.70 -12.12
C ALA A 243 -11.02 5.31 -13.44
N ASP A 244 -9.96 6.03 -13.79
CA ASP A 244 -9.05 5.75 -14.89
C ASP A 244 -7.84 4.92 -14.43
N ILE A 245 -7.50 5.00 -13.13
CA ILE A 245 -6.30 4.41 -12.54
C ILE A 245 -6.64 3.73 -11.21
N ALA A 246 -6.08 2.55 -10.98
CA ALA A 246 -6.18 1.82 -9.72
C ALA A 246 -4.92 2.03 -8.87
N ILE A 247 -5.07 2.57 -7.65
CA ILE A 247 -3.99 2.60 -6.67
C ILE A 247 -3.99 1.28 -5.89
N LEU A 248 -2.86 0.58 -5.94
CA LEU A 248 -2.66 -0.69 -5.26
C LEU A 248 -1.72 -0.50 -4.08
N LYS A 249 -2.10 -1.06 -2.93
CA LYS A 249 -1.26 -1.15 -1.73
C LYS A 249 -1.40 -2.59 -1.22
N CYS A 250 -0.38 -3.42 -1.41
CA CYS A 250 -0.49 -4.84 -1.04
C CYS A 250 -0.77 -5.02 0.46
N THR A 251 -0.19 -4.16 1.30
CA THR A 251 -0.34 -4.22 2.77
C THR A 251 -1.81 -4.23 3.21
N PRO A 252 -2.66 -3.25 2.88
CA PRO A 252 -4.09 -3.35 3.21
C PRO A 252 -4.85 -4.38 2.36
N LEU A 253 -4.37 -4.75 1.17
CA LEU A 253 -5.06 -5.69 0.28
C LEU A 253 -4.89 -7.18 0.66
N GLY A 254 -3.94 -7.51 1.55
CA GLY A 254 -3.71 -8.90 1.96
C GLY A 254 -2.62 -9.62 1.19
N GLY A 255 -1.61 -8.91 0.72
CA GLY A 255 -0.41 -9.48 0.13
C GLY A 255 -0.23 -9.16 -1.35
N VAL A 256 0.96 -9.45 -1.87
CA VAL A 256 1.37 -9.20 -3.26
C VAL A 256 0.52 -10.03 -4.21
N ARG A 257 0.31 -11.32 -3.94
CA ARG A 257 -0.52 -12.18 -4.81
C ARG A 257 -1.96 -11.71 -4.86
N ARG A 258 -2.53 -11.34 -3.71
CA ARG A 258 -3.89 -10.81 -3.66
C ARG A 258 -4.02 -9.47 -4.39
N ALA A 259 -3.03 -8.59 -4.25
CA ALA A 259 -3.00 -7.33 -4.98
C ALA A 259 -2.87 -7.54 -6.50
N LEU A 260 -2.15 -8.56 -6.98
CA LEU A 260 -2.09 -8.92 -8.40
C LEU A 260 -3.44 -9.41 -8.94
N GLN A 261 -4.17 -10.23 -8.16
CA GLN A 261 -5.54 -10.62 -8.51
C GLN A 261 -6.47 -9.41 -8.60
N VAL A 262 -6.33 -8.45 -7.67
CA VAL A 262 -7.10 -7.19 -7.71
C VAL A 262 -6.72 -6.36 -8.94
N ALA A 263 -5.44 -6.30 -9.30
CA ALA A 263 -4.97 -5.59 -10.49
C ALA A 263 -5.55 -6.18 -11.79
N GLU A 264 -5.45 -7.50 -11.95
CA GLU A 264 -5.99 -8.23 -13.09
C GLU A 264 -7.49 -8.02 -13.21
N ALA A 265 -8.20 -8.17 -12.10
CA ALA A 265 -9.63 -8.03 -12.09
C ALA A 265 -10.01 -6.58 -12.43
N ALA A 266 -9.40 -5.58 -11.77
CA ALA A 266 -9.71 -4.16 -11.98
C ALA A 266 -9.59 -3.72 -13.45
N ALA A 267 -8.71 -4.35 -14.23
CA ALA A 267 -8.53 -4.08 -15.66
C ALA A 267 -8.31 -2.58 -15.97
N LEU A 268 -7.64 -1.89 -15.05
CA LEU A 268 -7.23 -0.49 -15.17
C LEU A 268 -5.70 -0.39 -15.06
N PRO A 269 -5.09 0.65 -15.66
CA PRO A 269 -3.71 1.01 -15.33
C PRO A 269 -3.51 1.11 -13.81
N CYS A 270 -2.46 0.47 -13.31
CA CYS A 270 -2.20 0.34 -11.88
C CYS A 270 -0.99 1.19 -11.45
N VAL A 271 -1.11 1.80 -10.27
CA VAL A 271 0.00 2.48 -9.58
C VAL A 271 0.16 1.83 -8.21
N VAL A 272 1.38 1.42 -7.85
CA VAL A 272 1.64 0.92 -6.49
C VAL A 272 2.01 2.08 -5.58
N SER A 273 1.46 2.11 -4.36
CA SER A 273 1.79 3.10 -3.34
C SER A 273 2.01 2.42 -1.99
N SER A 274 2.82 3.08 -1.14
CA SER A 274 3.07 2.66 0.23
C SER A 274 1.93 3.10 1.16
N ALA A 275 1.79 2.39 2.27
CA ALA A 275 0.93 2.73 3.39
C ALA A 275 1.73 3.12 4.66
N LEU A 276 2.91 3.73 4.44
CA LEU A 276 3.89 4.12 5.46
C LEU A 276 4.49 2.93 6.21
N GLU A 277 5.03 1.98 5.48
CA GLU A 277 5.83 0.88 6.04
C GLU A 277 7.28 1.34 6.30
N THR A 278 8.02 0.60 7.14
CA THR A 278 9.49 0.64 7.15
C THR A 278 10.05 -0.02 5.89
N SER A 279 11.37 -0.13 5.74
CA SER A 279 11.95 -0.89 4.62
C SER A 279 11.46 -2.35 4.57
N VAL A 280 11.10 -2.96 5.70
CA VAL A 280 10.62 -4.35 5.76
C VAL A 280 9.30 -4.49 4.97
N GLY A 281 8.27 -3.74 5.35
CA GLY A 281 6.98 -3.78 4.67
C GLY A 281 6.99 -3.11 3.30
N LEU A 282 7.84 -2.09 3.10
CA LEU A 282 7.98 -1.42 1.80
C LEU A 282 8.48 -2.39 0.72
N ALA A 283 9.30 -3.37 1.08
CA ALA A 283 9.83 -4.37 0.17
C ALA A 283 8.72 -5.16 -0.55
N ALA A 284 7.60 -5.46 0.10
CA ALA A 284 6.47 -6.12 -0.56
C ALA A 284 5.75 -5.23 -1.56
N GLN A 285 5.68 -3.92 -1.30
CA GLN A 285 5.13 -2.97 -2.25
C GLN A 285 6.03 -2.86 -3.49
N ILE A 286 7.35 -2.87 -3.29
CA ILE A 286 8.31 -2.92 -4.39
C ILE A 286 8.17 -4.23 -5.16
N ALA A 287 8.01 -5.37 -4.48
CA ALA A 287 7.80 -6.65 -5.13
C ALA A 287 6.51 -6.68 -5.96
N LEU A 288 5.41 -6.11 -5.46
CA LEU A 288 4.19 -5.93 -6.24
C LEU A 288 4.45 -5.12 -7.51
N ALA A 289 5.07 -3.93 -7.37
CA ALA A 289 5.41 -3.07 -8.51
C ALA A 289 6.34 -3.78 -9.51
N ALA A 290 7.25 -4.62 -9.03
CA ALA A 290 8.18 -5.37 -9.85
C ALA A 290 7.54 -6.56 -10.56
N THR A 291 6.38 -7.03 -10.12
CA THR A 291 5.68 -8.19 -10.69
C THR A 291 4.58 -7.77 -11.69
N LEU A 292 4.01 -6.57 -11.55
CA LEU A 292 2.99 -6.09 -12.48
C LEU A 292 3.48 -6.16 -13.94
N PRO A 293 2.65 -6.56 -14.91
CA PRO A 293 3.05 -6.60 -16.33
C PRO A 293 3.52 -5.22 -16.82
N ASP A 294 2.71 -4.20 -16.55
CA ASP A 294 2.93 -2.83 -16.95
C ASP A 294 3.08 -1.90 -15.73
N LEU A 295 3.90 -0.87 -15.88
CA LEU A 295 4.18 0.10 -14.82
C LEU A 295 4.37 1.51 -15.43
N ASP A 296 3.32 2.00 -16.08
CA ASP A 296 3.33 3.27 -16.84
C ASP A 296 3.53 4.51 -15.95
N TYR A 297 3.29 4.34 -14.65
CA TYR A 297 3.34 5.41 -13.67
C TYR A 297 4.41 5.13 -12.61
N ALA A 298 5.17 6.17 -12.25
CA ALA A 298 6.06 6.13 -11.10
C ALA A 298 5.28 5.77 -9.81
N CYS A 299 5.84 4.90 -8.98
CA CYS A 299 5.19 4.36 -7.78
C CYS A 299 5.32 5.29 -6.57
N GLY A 300 4.28 5.32 -5.71
CA GLY A 300 4.22 6.07 -4.46
C GLY A 300 5.01 5.43 -3.33
N LEU A 301 6.26 5.04 -3.60
CA LEU A 301 7.12 4.24 -2.70
C LEU A 301 8.29 5.03 -2.11
N GLY A 302 8.41 6.32 -2.41
CA GLY A 302 9.38 7.23 -1.78
C GLY A 302 9.03 7.69 -0.35
N THR A 303 8.25 6.90 0.40
CA THR A 303 7.67 7.28 1.71
C THR A 303 8.67 7.25 2.86
N LEU A 304 9.77 6.51 2.77
CA LEU A 304 10.83 6.51 3.80
C LEU A 304 11.50 7.87 4.00
N SER A 305 11.33 8.81 3.06
CA SER A 305 11.74 10.21 3.25
C SER A 305 10.98 10.91 4.39
N LEU A 306 9.78 10.43 4.73
CA LEU A 306 8.95 10.95 5.82
C LEU A 306 9.40 10.47 7.20
N PHE A 307 10.16 9.38 7.28
CA PHE A 307 10.64 8.83 8.54
C PHE A 307 11.94 9.49 8.98
N THR A 308 12.11 9.68 10.29
CA THR A 308 13.38 10.15 10.87
C THR A 308 14.48 9.10 10.77
N ALA A 309 14.11 7.82 10.79
CA ALA A 309 14.99 6.66 10.76
C ALA A 309 14.32 5.44 10.13
N ASP A 310 14.97 4.28 10.21
CA ASP A 310 14.50 3.00 9.71
C ASP A 310 15.05 1.88 10.61
N VAL A 311 14.57 0.66 10.41
CA VAL A 311 14.96 -0.53 11.21
C VAL A 311 16.02 -1.41 10.54
N VAL A 312 16.53 -1.00 9.38
CA VAL A 312 17.53 -1.74 8.59
C VAL A 312 18.73 -0.85 8.30
N THR A 313 19.91 -1.44 8.10
CA THR A 313 21.14 -0.71 7.75
C THR A 313 21.04 -0.08 6.36
N ASP A 314 20.60 -0.86 5.37
CA ASP A 314 20.45 -0.45 3.97
C ASP A 314 18.98 -0.10 3.66
N SER A 315 18.54 1.10 4.06
CA SER A 315 17.17 1.56 3.81
C SER A 315 16.83 1.57 2.32
N LEU A 316 15.60 1.18 1.98
CA LEU A 316 15.04 1.23 0.62
C LEU A 316 14.68 2.67 0.21
N ARG A 317 15.69 3.54 0.12
CA ARG A 317 15.55 4.95 -0.27
C ARG A 317 15.74 5.10 -1.78
N PRO A 318 14.94 5.94 -2.44
CA PRO A 318 15.13 6.21 -3.87
C PRO A 318 16.50 6.82 -4.16
N VAL A 319 17.09 6.39 -5.27
CA VAL A 319 18.29 6.99 -5.87
C VAL A 319 17.96 7.28 -7.33
N ASP A 320 18.15 8.54 -7.77
CA ASP A 320 17.84 9.02 -9.12
C ASP A 320 16.37 8.76 -9.56
N GLY A 321 15.45 8.76 -8.61
CA GLY A 321 14.03 8.48 -8.85
C GLY A 321 13.69 6.99 -9.04
N TRP A 322 14.58 6.08 -8.63
CA TRP A 322 14.39 4.63 -8.71
C TRP A 322 14.59 3.94 -7.37
N LEU A 323 13.87 2.83 -7.17
CA LEU A 323 14.15 1.86 -6.11
C LEU A 323 14.62 0.53 -6.71
N PRO A 324 15.64 -0.12 -6.12
CA PRO A 324 16.00 -1.49 -6.48
C PRO A 324 14.92 -2.47 -6.02
N VAL A 325 14.78 -3.60 -6.71
CA VAL A 325 13.85 -4.65 -6.34
C VAL A 325 14.54 -5.66 -5.41
N PRO A 326 14.16 -5.74 -4.12
CA PRO A 326 14.73 -6.72 -3.21
C PRO A 326 14.20 -8.12 -3.56
N GLN A 327 15.05 -9.14 -3.42
CA GLN A 327 14.65 -10.54 -3.64
C GLN A 327 13.94 -11.13 -2.41
N THR A 328 14.28 -10.65 -1.22
CA THR A 328 13.71 -11.04 0.07
C THR A 328 13.44 -9.79 0.91
N PRO A 329 12.58 -9.87 1.94
CA PRO A 329 12.45 -8.78 2.90
C PRO A 329 13.82 -8.41 3.51
N PRO A 330 14.16 -7.11 3.62
CA PRO A 330 15.33 -6.66 4.36
C PRO A 330 15.31 -7.17 5.81
N GLU A 331 16.47 -7.64 6.29
CA GLU A 331 16.61 -8.07 7.68
C GLU A 331 16.75 -6.84 8.60
N PRO A 332 15.95 -6.74 9.68
CA PRO A 332 16.11 -5.69 10.69
C PRO A 332 17.48 -5.76 11.36
N ASP A 333 18.14 -4.62 11.45
CA ASP A 333 19.38 -4.46 12.19
C ASP A 333 19.06 -4.50 13.70
N PRO A 334 19.66 -5.39 14.50
CA PRO A 334 19.34 -5.52 15.91
C PRO A 334 19.57 -4.25 16.74
N GLU A 335 20.59 -3.45 16.42
CA GLU A 335 20.89 -2.20 17.13
C GLU A 335 19.88 -1.10 16.78
N LEU A 336 19.53 -0.97 15.50
CA LEU A 336 18.49 -0.05 15.06
C LEU A 336 17.12 -0.44 15.63
N LEU A 337 16.77 -1.73 15.58
CA LEU A 337 15.53 -2.22 16.13
C LEU A 337 15.45 -1.97 17.65
N ALA A 338 16.52 -2.25 18.40
CA ALA A 338 16.60 -1.95 19.83
C ALA A 338 16.41 -0.45 20.13
N ARG A 339 16.99 0.43 19.29
CA ARG A 339 16.86 1.89 19.42
C ARG A 339 15.43 2.39 19.19
N TYR A 340 14.67 1.74 18.31
CA TYR A 340 13.32 2.14 17.92
C TYR A 340 12.23 1.23 18.48
N LEU A 341 12.52 0.43 19.51
CA LEU A 341 11.50 -0.26 20.29
C LEU A 341 10.47 0.73 20.82
N HIS A 342 9.20 0.31 20.84
CA HIS A 342 8.15 1.11 21.44
C HIS A 342 8.46 1.34 22.94
N PRO A 343 8.63 2.59 23.41
CA PRO A 343 9.10 2.84 24.78
C PRO A 343 8.01 2.61 25.83
N ASP A 344 6.74 2.67 25.42
CA ASP A 344 5.57 2.46 26.29
C ASP A 344 5.16 0.97 26.34
N PRO A 345 5.21 0.32 27.52
CA PRO A 345 4.77 -1.06 27.72
C PRO A 345 3.27 -1.27 27.47
N GLU A 346 2.41 -0.30 27.80
CA GLU A 346 0.96 -0.42 27.61
C GLU A 346 0.61 -0.45 26.12
N ARG A 347 1.29 0.38 25.32
CA ARG A 347 1.16 0.35 23.85
C ARG A 347 1.72 -0.92 23.25
N THR A 348 2.82 -1.44 23.79
CA THR A 348 3.38 -2.72 23.35
C THR A 348 2.39 -3.86 23.59
N GLU A 349 1.78 -3.90 24.78
CA GLU A 349 0.74 -4.88 25.12
C GLU A 349 -0.51 -4.71 24.23
N TRP A 350 -0.92 -3.48 23.95
CA TRP A 350 -2.02 -3.22 23.00
C TRP A 350 -1.75 -3.80 21.61
N TRP A 351 -0.53 -3.67 21.10
CA TRP A 351 -0.11 -4.25 19.82
C TRP A 351 -0.14 -5.78 19.85
N ARG A 352 0.32 -6.40 20.94
CA ARG A 352 0.24 -7.86 21.14
C ARG A 352 -1.20 -8.36 21.14
N GLN A 353 -2.07 -7.70 21.90
CA GLN A 353 -3.49 -8.05 21.95
C GLN A 353 -4.15 -7.86 20.57
N ARG A 354 -3.79 -6.80 19.84
CA ARG A 354 -4.29 -6.57 18.48
C ARG A 354 -3.85 -7.68 17.54
N LEU A 355 -2.57 -8.06 17.57
CA LEU A 355 -2.03 -9.17 16.78
C LEU A 355 -2.82 -10.46 17.05
N ASP A 356 -3.07 -10.79 18.32
CA ASP A 356 -3.83 -11.98 18.71
C ASP A 356 -5.30 -11.95 18.24
N ARG A 357 -5.97 -10.79 18.29
CA ARG A 357 -7.34 -10.65 17.79
C ARG A 357 -7.40 -10.76 16.28
N VAL A 358 -6.49 -10.11 15.57
CA VAL A 358 -6.44 -10.10 14.10
C VAL A 358 -6.03 -11.46 13.55
N ARG A 359 -5.11 -12.18 14.20
CA ARG A 359 -4.71 -13.54 13.81
C ARG A 359 -5.91 -14.49 13.74
N LYS A 360 -6.81 -14.42 14.73
CA LYS A 360 -8.04 -15.24 14.76
C LYS A 360 -9.00 -14.97 13.60
N LEU A 361 -8.83 -13.88 12.86
CA LEU A 361 -9.60 -13.58 11.65
C LEU A 361 -8.98 -14.17 10.38
N LEU A 362 -7.72 -14.62 10.47
CA LEU A 362 -7.02 -15.32 9.39
C LEU A 362 -7.18 -16.85 9.50
N ASP A 363 -7.40 -17.38 10.71
CA ASP A 363 -7.74 -18.79 10.95
C ASP A 363 -9.14 -19.14 10.41
#